data_AF-A0A1G7ZVC8-F1
#
_entry.id   AF-A0A1G7ZVC8-F1
#
_cell.length_a   1.000
_cell.length_b   1.000
_cell.length_c   1.000
_cell.angle_alpha   90.00
_cell.angle_beta   90.00
_cell.angle_gamma   90.00
#
_symmetry.space_group_name_H-M   'P 1'
#
loop_
_entity.id
_entity.type
_entity.pdbx_description
1 polymer ?
#
loop_
_entity_poly.entity_id
_entity_poly.type
_entity_poly.pdbx_seq_one_letter_code
_entity_poly.pdbx_strand_id
1 'polypeptide(L)' 'MSWRTFETREHPDDLPRVHKDEATAWRYASRTGHEVWEVIEYGPNAGERFLGQG' A
#
# COMPACT_ATOMS: atom_id res chain seq x y z
N MET A 1 6.69 12.74 -13.88
CA MET A 1 6.84 12.62 -12.42
C MET A 1 6.29 11.26 -12.02
N SER A 2 7.01 10.53 -11.17
CA SER A 2 6.51 9.29 -10.57
C SER A 2 6.00 9.58 -9.16
N TRP A 3 4.78 9.19 -8.86
CA TRP A 3 4.21 9.33 -7.52
C TRP A 3 4.26 7.97 -6.81
N ARG A 4 4.60 7.97 -5.53
CA ARG A 4 4.64 6.77 -4.70
C ARG A 4 3.58 6.89 -3.62
N THR A 5 2.76 5.86 -3.52
CA THR A 5 1.69 5.75 -2.54
C THR A 5 1.87 4.46 -1.77
N PHE A 6 1.58 4.49 -0.48
CA PHE A 6 1.55 3.29 0.35
C PHE A 6 0.11 3.00 0.71
N GLU A 7 -0.28 1.74 0.67
CA GLU A 7 -1.64 1.36 0.96
C GLU A 7 -1.71 0.05 1.71
N THR A 8 -2.85 -0.17 2.37
CA THR A 8 -3.14 -1.42 3.05
C THR A 8 -4.39 -2.07 2.50
N ARG A 9 -4.34 -3.40 2.34
CA ARG A 9 -5.45 -4.22 1.84
C ARG A 9 -5.70 -5.38 2.82
N GLU A 10 -6.96 -5.72 3.09
CA GLU A 10 -7.28 -6.89 3.93
C GLU A 10 -7.10 -8.19 3.13
N HIS A 11 -7.58 -8.18 1.88
CA HIS A 11 -7.30 -9.18 0.85
C HIS A 11 -6.80 -8.55 -0.46
N PRO A 12 -6.18 -9.32 -1.37
CA PRO A 12 -5.63 -8.79 -2.63
C PRO A 12 -6.64 -8.04 -3.51
N ASP A 13 -7.92 -8.42 -3.44
CA ASP A 13 -9.02 -7.85 -4.23
C ASP A 13 -9.80 -6.74 -3.50
N ASP A 14 -9.45 -6.43 -2.24
CA ASP A 14 -10.15 -5.41 -1.47
C ASP A 14 -9.76 -3.99 -1.88
N LEU A 15 -10.67 -3.06 -1.62
CA LEU A 15 -10.42 -1.64 -1.84
C LEU A 15 -9.23 -1.17 -0.98
N PRO A 16 -8.19 -0.58 -1.61
CA PRO A 16 -7.01 -0.19 -0.88
C PRO A 16 -7.27 1.04 0.00
N ARG A 17 -6.70 1.01 1.20
CA ARG A 17 -6.62 2.18 2.07
C ARG A 17 -5.28 2.87 1.89
N VAL A 18 -5.29 4.02 1.24
CA VAL A 18 -4.11 4.85 0.99
C VAL A 18 -3.63 5.55 2.26
N HIS A 19 -2.31 5.54 2.49
CA HIS A 19 -1.61 6.17 3.59
C HIS A 19 -0.61 7.20 3.08
N LYS A 20 -0.32 8.19 3.93
CA LYS A 20 0.62 9.28 3.63
C LYS A 20 2.09 8.84 3.51
N ASP A 21 2.46 7.77 4.21
CA ASP A 21 3.82 7.25 4.30
C ASP A 21 3.80 5.76 4.72
N GLU A 22 4.89 5.06 4.45
CA GLU A 22 5.05 3.62 4.72
C GLU A 22 4.89 3.29 6.21
N ALA A 23 5.43 4.15 7.09
CA ALA A 23 5.37 3.94 8.54
C ALA A 23 3.92 3.96 9.05
N THR A 24 3.06 4.81 8.48
CA THR A 24 1.64 4.86 8.82
C THR A 24 0.90 3.63 8.32
N ALA A 25 1.23 3.15 7.11
CA ALA A 25 0.68 1.91 6.57
C ALA A 25 1.02 0.71 7.46
N TRP A 26 2.28 0.57 7.88
CA TRP A 26 2.72 -0.49 8.80
C TRP A 26 2.09 -0.39 10.19
N ARG A 27 1.92 0.82 10.74
CA ARG A 27 1.21 1.01 12.02
C ARG A 27 -0.24 0.60 11.96
N TYR A 28 -0.88 0.76 10.80
CA TYR A 28 -2.24 0.30 10.59
C TYR A 28 -2.28 -1.22 10.44
N ALA A 29 -1.47 -1.76 9.51
CA ALA A 29 -1.37 -3.19 9.22
C ALA A 29 -1.09 -4.02 10.48
N SER A 30 -0.13 -3.62 11.30
CA SER A 30 0.20 -4.32 12.57
C SER A 30 -0.92 -4.38 13.60
N ARG A 31 -1.98 -3.59 13.44
CA ARG A 31 -3.17 -3.62 14.31
C ARG A 31 -4.32 -4.41 13.72
N THR A 32 -4.33 -4.59 12.40
CA THR A 32 -5.47 -5.14 11.67
C THR A 32 -5.16 -6.45 10.95
N GLY A 33 -3.89 -6.84 10.82
CA GLY A 33 -3.48 -8.01 10.05
C GLY A 33 -3.40 -7.78 8.55
N HIS A 34 -3.49 -6.52 8.10
CA HIS A 34 -3.59 -6.18 6.68
C HIS A 34 -2.24 -6.27 5.97
N GLU A 35 -2.29 -6.50 4.66
CA GLU A 35 -1.15 -6.41 3.77
C GLU A 35 -0.77 -4.95 3.53
N VAL A 36 0.53 -4.68 3.33
CA VAL A 36 1.07 -3.38 2.95
C VAL A 36 1.64 -3.46 1.54
N TRP A 37 1.24 -2.50 0.71
CA TRP A 37 1.64 -2.40 -0.69
C TRP A 37 2.21 -1.01 -0.99
N GLU A 38 3.20 -0.95 -1.87
CA GLU A 38 3.68 0.28 -2.50
C GLU A 38 3.16 0.33 -3.94
N VAL A 39 2.49 1.43 -4.28
CA VAL A 39 2.02 1.73 -5.63
C VAL A 39 2.89 2.84 -6.20
N ILE A 40 3.56 2.55 -7.31
CA ILE A 40 4.43 3.48 -8.03
C ILE A 40 3.75 3.81 -9.36
N GLU A 41 3.24 5.03 -9.48
CA GLU A 41 2.64 5.53 -10.71
C GLU A 41 3.71 6.18 -11.59
N TYR A 42 3.75 5.82 -12.87
CA TYR A 42 4.66 6.39 -13.86
C TYR A 42 3.95 6.59 -15.21
N GLY A 43 3.38 7.79 -15.39
CA GLY A 43 2.65 8.15 -16.61
C GLY A 43 1.31 7.43 -16.67
N PRO A 44 0.99 6.70 -17.76
CA PRO A 44 -0.27 5.94 -17.87
C PRO A 44 -0.23 4.59 -17.13
N ASN A 45 0.90 4.23 -16.51
CA ASN A 45 1.12 2.93 -15.90
C ASN A 45 1.24 3.07 -14.38
N ALA A 46 0.86 2.01 -13.67
CA ALA A 46 1.12 1.83 -12.25
C ALA A 46 1.78 0.47 -12.02
N GLY A 47 2.79 0.43 -11.16
CA GLY A 47 3.38 -0.80 -10.66
C GLY A 47 3.05 -0.97 -9.18
N GLU A 48 2.78 -2.20 -8.76
CA GLU A 48 2.51 -2.53 -7.36
C GLU A 48 3.63 -3.42 -6.81
N ARG A 49 4.02 -3.19 -5.56
CA ARG A 49 5.02 -3.98 -4.85
C ARG A 49 4.50 -4.34 -3.46
N PHE A 50 4.36 -5.63 -3.20
CA PHE A 50 4.06 -6.15 -1.87
C PHE A 50 5.23 -5.91 -0.91
N LEU A 51 4.96 -5.29 0.23
CA LEU A 51 5.97 -5.01 1.26
C LEU A 51 5.90 -6.01 2.43
N GLY A 52 4.73 -6.60 2.67
CA GLY A 52 4.53 -7.63 3.69
C GLY A 52 3.15 -7.52 4.36
N GLN A 53 2.92 -8.35 5.37
CA GLN A 53 1.68 -8.39 6.15
C GLN A 53 1.97 -8.06 7.61
N GLY A 54 1.13 -7.22 8.21
CA GLY A 54 1.21 -6.82 9.63
C GLY A 54 0.54 -7.78 10.58
#